data_AF-A0AA39CVX1-F1
#
_entry.id   AF-A0AA39CVX1-F1
#
_cell.length_a   1.000
_cell.length_b   1.000
_cell.length_c   1.000
_cell.angle_alpha   90.00
_cell.angle_beta   90.00
_cell.angle_gamma   90.00
#
_symmetry.space_group_name_H-M   'P 1'
#
loop_
_entity.id
_entity.type
_entity.pdbx_description
1 polymer ?
#
loop_
_entity_poly.entity_id
_entity_poly.type
_entity_poly.pdbx_seq_one_letter_code
_entity_poly.pdbx_strand_id
1 'polypeptide(L)'
;MSNASLPPNAPMMNGSLTSSHGEADASSSLEHICARLHSQVDSFLAAPPSDDVTKRTQEQTKITLGVIEKALEDYELAYPAVW
;
A
#
# COMPACT_ATOMS: atom_id res chain seq x y z
N MET A 1 44.90 25.89 10.13
CA MET A 1 44.00 24.85 10.67
C MET A 1 43.05 25.55 11.63
N SER A 2 41.92 26.04 11.12
CA SER A 2 40.98 26.84 11.91
C SER A 2 39.89 25.92 12.46
N ASN A 3 39.95 25.67 13.76
CA ASN A 3 39.06 24.78 14.49
C ASN A 3 37.72 25.50 14.71
N ALA A 4 36.72 25.21 13.88
CA ALA A 4 35.38 25.79 14.02
C ALA A 4 34.58 24.98 15.07
N SER A 5 34.74 25.33 16.35
CA SER A 5 33.87 24.86 17.43
C SER A 5 32.49 25.53 17.32
N LEU A 6 31.43 24.72 17.22
CA LEU A 6 30.04 25.20 17.25
C LEU A 6 29.64 25.58 18.70
N PRO A 7 28.83 26.64 18.90
CA PRO A 7 28.34 27.02 20.22
C PRO A 7 27.28 26.02 20.74
N PRO A 8 27.36 25.58 22.01
CA PRO A 8 26.38 24.68 22.59
C PRO A 8 25.18 25.48 23.07
N ASN A 9 24.20 25.67 22.17
CA ASN A 9 22.78 25.90 22.45
C ASN A 9 22.12 26.49 21.21
N ALA A 10 21.84 25.64 20.22
CA ALA A 10 20.80 25.94 19.25
C ALA A 10 19.45 25.56 19.88
N PRO A 11 18.43 26.43 19.89
CA PRO A 11 17.12 26.07 20.40
C PRO A 11 16.50 24.98 19.53
N MET A 12 16.23 23.81 20.12
CA MET A 12 15.47 22.73 19.47
C MET A 12 13.99 23.13 19.42
N MET A 13 13.55 23.69 18.29
CA MET A 13 12.13 23.87 17.98
C MET A 13 11.53 22.47 17.77
N ASN A 14 10.94 21.90 18.82
CA ASN A 14 10.14 20.69 18.71
C ASN A 14 8.95 21.00 17.80
N GLY A 15 8.77 20.17 16.76
CA GLY A 15 7.78 20.38 15.72
C GLY A 15 6.41 20.64 16.31
N SER A 16 5.93 21.88 16.14
CA SER A 16 4.52 22.19 16.26
C SER A 16 3.83 21.45 15.12
N LEU A 17 3.38 20.23 15.42
CA LEU A 17 2.25 19.63 14.71
C LEU A 17 1.06 20.53 15.03
N THR A 18 0.96 21.66 14.33
CA THR A 18 -0.34 22.18 13.97
C THR A 18 -1.01 21.02 13.27
N SER A 19 -1.86 20.32 14.02
CA SER A 19 -2.91 19.47 13.54
C SER A 19 -3.82 20.34 12.68
N SER A 20 -3.33 20.74 11.50
CA SER A 20 -4.23 20.98 10.39
C SER A 20 -4.78 19.60 10.09
N HIS A 21 -5.96 19.37 10.63
CA HIS A 21 -6.96 18.50 10.07
C HIS A 21 -7.08 18.88 8.59
N GLY A 22 -6.14 18.37 7.79
CA GLY A 22 -6.21 18.40 6.36
C GLY A 22 -7.38 17.50 6.08
N GLU A 23 -8.49 18.10 5.71
CA GLU A 23 -9.56 17.46 4.97
C GLU A 23 -8.86 16.85 3.74
N ALA A 24 -8.36 15.62 3.91
CA ALA A 24 -7.96 14.81 2.80
C ALA A 24 -9.25 14.70 1.99
N ASP A 25 -9.21 15.27 0.79
CA ASP A 25 -10.21 15.10 -0.25
C ASP A 25 -10.39 13.59 -0.49
N ALA A 26 -11.20 12.96 0.36
CA ALA A 26 -11.57 11.56 0.28
C ALA A 26 -12.70 11.43 -0.74
N SER A 27 -12.45 11.92 -1.95
CA SER A 27 -13.42 11.89 -3.06
C SER A 27 -13.65 10.48 -3.60
N SER A 28 -12.93 9.47 -3.10
CA SER A 28 -13.15 8.06 -3.44
C SER A 28 -13.46 7.23 -2.21
N SER A 29 -14.62 6.55 -2.24
CA SER A 29 -15.02 5.54 -1.26
C SER A 29 -14.02 4.38 -1.23
N LEU A 30 -13.90 3.70 -0.08
CA LEU A 30 -13.09 2.49 0.05
C LEU A 30 -13.43 1.43 -1.01
N GLU A 31 -14.73 1.21 -1.27
CA GLU A 31 -15.23 0.29 -2.31
C GLU A 31 -14.62 0.60 -3.69
N HIS A 32 -14.68 1.85 -4.11
CA HIS A 32 -14.08 2.30 -5.37
C HIS A 32 -12.57 2.07 -5.43
N ILE A 33 -11.86 2.29 -4.33
CA ILE A 33 -10.41 2.03 -4.24
C ILE A 33 -10.13 0.54 -4.38
N CYS A 34 -10.88 -0.30 -3.67
CA CYS A 34 -10.78 -1.76 -3.73
C CYS A 34 -11.06 -2.28 -5.16
N ALA A 35 -12.13 -1.82 -5.81
CA ALA A 35 -12.47 -2.19 -7.17
C ALA A 35 -11.37 -1.80 -8.17
N ARG A 36 -10.80 -0.59 -8.03
CA ARG A 36 -9.70 -0.14 -8.89
C ARG A 36 -8.44 -0.99 -8.70
N LEU A 37 -8.06 -1.28 -7.46
CA LEU A 37 -6.91 -2.13 -7.16
C LEU A 37 -7.11 -3.55 -7.70
N HIS A 38 -8.31 -4.12 -7.53
CA HIS A 38 -8.66 -5.43 -8.09
C HIS A 38 -8.47 -5.45 -9.60
N SER A 39 -9.03 -4.46 -10.31
CA SER A 39 -8.88 -4.35 -11.77
C SER A 39 -7.41 -4.21 -12.21
N GLN A 40 -6.60 -3.47 -11.45
CA GLN A 40 -5.17 -3.33 -11.75
C GLN A 40 -4.40 -4.64 -11.54
N VAL A 41 -4.68 -5.36 -10.46
CA VAL A 41 -4.07 -6.68 -10.20
C VAL A 41 -4.49 -7.68 -11.27
N ASP A 42 -5.77 -7.75 -11.61
CA ASP A 42 -6.27 -8.63 -12.68
C ASP A 42 -5.59 -8.33 -14.01
N SER A 43 -5.52 -7.06 -14.37
CA SER A 43 -4.86 -6.62 -15.61
C SER A 43 -3.37 -6.99 -15.62
N PHE A 44 -2.69 -6.81 -14.48
CA PHE A 44 -1.30 -7.22 -14.33
C PHE A 44 -1.12 -8.74 -14.47
N LEU A 45 -2.01 -9.55 -13.89
CA LEU A 45 -1.93 -11.01 -13.95
C LEU A 45 -2.33 -11.61 -15.30
N ALA A 46 -3.16 -10.89 -16.06
CA ALA A 46 -3.60 -11.28 -17.41
C ALA A 46 -2.61 -10.88 -18.51
N ALA A 47 -1.80 -9.84 -18.29
CA ALA A 47 -0.82 -9.39 -19.24
C ALA A 47 0.31 -10.43 -19.45
N PRO A 48 0.81 -10.63 -20.68
CA PRO A 48 1.97 -11.48 -20.92
C PRO A 48 3.22 -10.86 -20.24
N PRO A 49 4.07 -11.64 -19.56
CA PRO A 49 5.22 -11.11 -18.86
C PRO A 49 6.27 -10.58 -19.85
N SER A 50 6.82 -9.40 -19.55
CA SER A 50 7.90 -8.77 -20.34
C SER A 50 9.27 -9.43 -20.14
N ASP A 51 9.46 -10.07 -18.99
CA ASP A 51 10.73 -10.65 -18.54
C ASP A 51 10.49 -11.72 -17.46
N ASP A 52 11.54 -12.45 -17.10
CA ASP A 52 11.48 -13.55 -16.12
C ASP A 52 11.14 -13.08 -14.70
N VAL A 53 11.51 -11.86 -14.32
CA VAL A 53 11.19 -11.30 -13.00
C VAL A 53 9.71 -11.00 -12.92
N THR A 54 9.16 -10.39 -13.97
CA THR A 54 7.72 -10.12 -14.11
C THR A 54 6.93 -11.42 -14.12
N LYS A 55 7.38 -12.44 -14.86
CA LYS A 55 6.76 -13.77 -14.87
C LYS A 55 6.71 -14.38 -13.47
N ARG A 56 7.84 -14.44 -12.77
CA ARG A 56 7.91 -14.99 -11.41
C ARG A 56 7.04 -14.20 -10.44
N THR A 57 6.97 -12.89 -10.61
CA THR A 57 6.12 -12.01 -9.78
C THR A 57 4.65 -12.33 -9.99
N GLN A 58 4.18 -12.43 -11.25
CA GLN A 58 2.80 -12.82 -11.56
C GLN A 58 2.46 -14.21 -10.99
N GLU A 59 3.37 -15.19 -11.13
CA GLU A 59 3.20 -16.53 -10.57
C GLU A 59 3.07 -16.50 -9.04
N GLN A 60 3.96 -15.77 -8.37
CA GLN A 60 3.93 -15.64 -6.91
C GLN A 60 2.69 -14.91 -6.42
N THR A 61 2.25 -13.87 -7.13
CA THR A 61 1.01 -13.15 -6.80
C THR A 61 -0.20 -14.09 -6.86
N LYS A 62 -0.31 -14.93 -7.90
CA LYS A 62 -1.39 -15.94 -8.00
C LYS A 62 -1.40 -16.90 -6.81
N ILE A 63 -0.22 -17.37 -6.39
CA ILE A 63 -0.08 -18.24 -5.21
C ILE A 63 -0.54 -17.52 -3.94
N THR A 64 -0.07 -16.28 -3.73
CA THR A 64 -0.43 -15.48 -2.55
C THR A 64 -1.93 -15.21 -2.49
N LEU A 65 -2.57 -14.89 -3.61
CA LEU A 65 -4.02 -14.73 -3.67
C LEU A 65 -4.76 -16.01 -3.28
N GLY A 66 -4.32 -17.17 -3.78
CA GLY A 66 -4.91 -18.47 -3.38
C GLY A 66 -4.75 -18.78 -1.88
N VAL A 67 -3.67 -18.34 -1.24
CA VAL A 67 -3.51 -18.47 0.22
C VAL A 67 -4.51 -17.60 0.97
N ILE A 68 -4.77 -16.38 0.49
CA ILE A 68 -5.75 -15.46 1.08
C ILE A 68 -7.17 -16.03 0.90
N GLU A 69 -7.52 -16.49 -0.30
CA GLU A 69 -8.81 -17.14 -0.60
C GLU A 69 -9.05 -18.32 0.34
N LYS A 70 -8.07 -19.22 0.45
CA LYS A 70 -8.14 -20.35 1.39
C LYS A 70 -8.31 -19.90 2.84
N ALA A 71 -7.62 -18.85 3.27
CA ALA A 71 -7.79 -18.33 4.63
C ALA A 71 -9.21 -17.76 4.84
N LEU A 72 -9.75 -17.03 3.86
CA LEU A 72 -11.11 -16.50 3.94
C LEU A 72 -12.16 -17.62 4.02
N GLU A 73 -11.95 -18.72 3.29
CA GLU A 73 -12.78 -19.92 3.38
C GLU A 73 -12.64 -20.60 4.75
N ASP A 74 -11.41 -20.90 5.19
CA ASP A 74 -11.13 -21.62 6.43
C ASP A 74 -11.62 -20.87 7.68
N TYR A 75 -11.66 -19.53 7.63
CA TYR A 75 -12.18 -18.67 8.71
C TYR A 75 -13.65 -18.28 8.54
N GLU A 76 -14.37 -18.82 7.55
CA GLU A 76 -15.78 -18.50 7.27
C GLU A 76 -16.04 -17.00 7.00
N LEU A 77 -15.02 -16.28 6.54
CA LEU A 77 -15.09 -14.86 6.16
C LEU A 77 -15.54 -14.69 4.69
N ALA A 78 -15.69 -15.79 3.96
CA ALA A 78 -16.22 -15.85 2.60
C ALA A 78 -17.76 -15.90 2.59
N TYR A 79 -18.44 -14.79 2.91
CA TYR A 79 -19.90 -14.62 2.67
C TYR A 79 -20.18 -13.23 2.07
N PRO A 80 -21.22 -13.09 1.22
CA PRO A 80 -21.15 -12.39 -0.05
C PRO A 80 -20.80 -10.93 0.21
N ALA A 81 -19.56 -10.61 -0.08
CA ALA A 81 -19.13 -9.24 -0.02
C ALA A 81 -19.78 -8.53 -1.21
N VAL A 82 -20.84 -7.79 -0.91
CA VAL A 82 -21.39 -6.76 -1.77
C VAL A 82 -20.28 -5.73 -1.92
N TRP A 83 -19.45 -5.91 -2.94
CA TRP A 83 -18.57 -4.88 -3.48
C TRP A 83 -19.12 -4.50 -4.86
#